data_AF-A0A9N6WRE7-F1
#
_entry.id   AF-A0A9N6WRE7-F1
#
_cell.length_a   1.000
_cell.length_b   1.000
_cell.length_c   1.000
_cell.angle_alpha   90.00
_cell.angle_beta   90.00
_cell.angle_gamma   90.00
#
_symmetry.space_group_name_H-M   'P 1'
#
loop_
_entity.id
_entity.type
_entity.pdbx_description
1 polymer ?
#
loop_
_entity_poly.entity_id
_entity_poly.type
_entity_poly.pdbx_seq_one_letter_code
_entity_poly.pdbx_strand_id
1 'polypeptide(L)'
;MSDCSNFSDFFSVGSLVSCKTCHNQIIEGEVLAFDQPTKMLILKSPSSCGRPCINDAHVVNLGQVSDVQVKREATSSPPPHPVQNVERLKKRVKLEVERKQHMITALESGVTPEGLKLFSAVKRTIDDITWEGKNIRVMEYVTITPPYLPENVQGSMEKAVTHVKKIVEKHLKDQSDTKGSNSENNSSPGPAVK
;
A
#
# COMPACT_ATOMS: atom_id res chain seq x y z
N MET A 1 9.46 47.43 -10.52
CA MET A 1 9.63 46.78 -9.20
C MET A 1 8.27 46.89 -8.54
N SER A 2 7.42 45.88 -8.75
CA SER A 2 6.00 45.96 -8.42
C SER A 2 5.47 44.55 -8.15
N ASP A 3 4.94 44.41 -6.93
CA ASP A 3 4.04 43.39 -6.40
C ASP A 3 4.55 41.95 -6.21
N CYS A 4 5.31 41.77 -5.14
CA CYS A 4 5.24 40.56 -4.32
C CYS A 4 3.91 40.56 -3.55
N SER A 5 2.81 40.13 -4.18
CA SER A 5 1.59 39.79 -3.48
C SER A 5 1.72 38.36 -2.91
N ASN A 6 1.59 38.26 -1.59
CA ASN A 6 1.59 37.03 -0.82
C ASN A 6 0.57 36.03 -1.37
N PHE A 7 1.07 34.92 -1.95
CA PHE A 7 0.23 33.76 -2.30
C PHE A 7 -0.13 32.90 -1.06
N SER A 8 0.21 33.33 0.16
CA SER A 8 -0.03 32.55 1.39
C SER A 8 -1.50 32.47 1.82
N ASP A 9 -2.39 33.27 1.21
CA ASP A 9 -3.71 33.55 1.79
C ASP A 9 -4.91 33.01 0.96
N PHE A 10 -4.69 32.20 -0.08
CA PHE A 10 -5.80 31.80 -0.98
C PHE A 10 -6.71 30.69 -0.45
N PHE A 11 -6.19 29.76 0.36
CA PHE A 11 -6.97 28.61 0.84
C PHE A 11 -6.73 28.39 2.33
N SER A 12 -7.51 29.07 3.17
CA SER A 12 -7.48 28.85 4.62
C SER A 12 -7.93 27.43 4.94
N VAL A 13 -7.14 26.69 5.73
CA VAL A 13 -7.52 25.34 6.19
C VAL A 13 -8.87 25.41 6.91
N GLY A 14 -9.79 24.52 6.58
CA GLY A 14 -11.17 24.53 7.07
C GLY A 14 -12.16 25.28 6.18
N SER A 15 -11.70 25.94 5.10
CA SER A 15 -12.59 26.58 4.12
C SER A 15 -13.23 25.54 3.21
N LEU A 16 -14.47 25.80 2.76
CA LEU A 16 -15.14 24.97 1.77
C LEU A 16 -14.79 25.50 0.37
N VAL A 17 -14.17 24.66 -0.45
CA VAL A 17 -13.73 25.00 -1.80
C VAL A 17 -14.36 24.05 -2.81
N SER A 18 -14.75 24.60 -3.97
CA SER A 18 -15.22 23.86 -5.12
C SER A 18 -14.22 24.03 -6.27
N CYS A 19 -13.72 22.92 -6.79
CA CYS A 19 -12.79 22.87 -7.91
C CYS A 19 -13.45 22.21 -9.11
N LYS A 20 -13.41 22.87 -10.27
CA LYS A 20 -13.87 22.30 -11.54
C LYS A 20 -12.69 21.86 -12.38
N THR A 21 -12.47 20.56 -12.50
CA THR A 21 -11.35 20.00 -13.28
C THR A 21 -11.49 20.32 -14.77
N CYS A 22 -10.40 20.19 -15.52
CA CYS A 22 -10.40 20.28 -16.98
C CYS A 22 -11.33 19.25 -17.67
N HIS A 23 -11.74 18.20 -16.97
CA HIS A 23 -12.73 17.21 -17.44
C HIS A 23 -14.17 17.56 -17.01
N ASN A 24 -14.41 18.81 -16.59
CA ASN A 24 -15.72 19.30 -16.16
C ASN A 24 -16.28 18.54 -14.93
N GLN A 25 -15.42 17.86 -14.15
CA GLN A 25 -15.80 17.24 -12.89
C GLN A 25 -15.67 18.25 -11.76
N ILE A 26 -16.65 18.25 -10.85
CA ILE A 26 -16.66 19.14 -9.69
C ILE A 26 -16.22 18.34 -8.47
N ILE A 27 -15.17 18.80 -7.82
CA ILE A 27 -14.67 18.27 -6.56
C ILE A 27 -14.90 19.35 -5.52
N GLU A 28 -15.70 19.04 -4.51
CA GLU A 28 -16.00 19.97 -3.41
C GLU A 28 -15.60 19.36 -2.08
N GLY A 29 -14.95 20.17 -1.24
CA GLY A 29 -14.54 19.72 0.07
C GLY A 29 -13.92 20.81 0.94
N GLU A 30 -13.71 20.44 2.19
CA GLU A 30 -13.03 21.25 3.19
C GLU A 30 -11.51 21.19 2.94
N VAL A 31 -10.85 22.34 2.91
CA VAL A 31 -9.39 22.44 2.74
C VAL A 31 -8.70 21.80 3.94
N LEU A 32 -7.88 20.79 3.71
CA LEU A 32 -7.00 20.18 4.72
C LEU A 32 -5.60 20.79 4.69
N ALA A 33 -5.07 21.01 3.49
CA ALA A 33 -3.75 21.58 3.29
C ALA A 33 -3.64 22.13 1.86
N PHE A 34 -2.73 23.09 1.69
CA PHE A 34 -2.36 23.61 0.40
C PHE A 34 -0.83 23.63 0.29
N ASP A 35 -0.30 22.88 -0.67
CA ASP A 35 1.11 22.95 -1.03
C ASP A 35 1.30 23.94 -2.17
N GLN A 36 1.77 25.13 -1.81
CA GLN A 36 1.94 26.23 -2.74
C GLN A 36 2.97 25.95 -3.86
N PRO A 37 4.16 25.36 -3.60
CA PRO A 37 5.16 25.10 -4.65
C PRO A 37 4.65 24.16 -5.74
N THR A 38 3.95 23.07 -5.38
CA THR A 38 3.40 22.13 -6.37
C THR A 38 1.97 22.45 -6.80
N LYS A 39 1.36 23.49 -6.22
CA LYS A 39 -0.04 23.90 -6.41
C LYS A 39 -1.02 22.75 -6.18
N MET A 40 -0.76 21.95 -5.14
CA MET A 40 -1.62 20.83 -4.77
C MET A 40 -2.54 21.24 -3.62
N LEU A 41 -3.85 21.17 -3.85
CA LEU A 41 -4.88 21.44 -2.85
C LEU A 41 -5.44 20.12 -2.33
N ILE A 42 -5.39 19.91 -1.02
CA ILE A 42 -5.93 18.71 -0.38
C ILE A 42 -7.30 19.04 0.19
N LEU A 43 -8.33 18.36 -0.30
CA LEU A 43 -9.72 18.55 0.10
C LEU A 43 -10.27 17.30 0.81
N LYS A 44 -11.11 17.51 1.81
CA LYS A 44 -11.87 16.48 2.51
C LYS A 44 -13.34 16.58 2.14
N SER A 45 -13.93 15.49 1.68
CA SER A 45 -15.38 15.39 1.43
C SER A 45 -16.00 14.26 2.28
N PRO A 46 -17.33 14.26 2.48
CA PRO A 46 -18.03 13.12 3.05
C PRO A 46 -17.71 11.83 2.30
N SER A 47 -17.75 10.70 3.01
CA SER A 47 -17.41 9.40 2.43
C SER A 47 -18.34 8.99 1.28
N SER A 48 -17.77 8.68 0.13
CA SER A 48 -18.50 8.10 -1.02
C SER A 48 -19.09 6.72 -0.74
N CYS A 49 -18.56 5.97 0.24
CA CYS A 49 -19.08 4.65 0.61
C CYS A 49 -20.12 4.69 1.75
N GLY A 50 -20.60 5.89 2.12
CA GLY A 50 -21.69 6.08 3.10
C GLY A 50 -21.34 5.77 4.55
N ARG A 51 -20.06 5.51 4.87
CA ARG A 51 -19.62 5.26 6.25
C ARG A 51 -19.41 6.59 6.98
N PRO A 52 -20.13 6.87 8.07
CA PRO A 52 -20.12 8.18 8.72
C PRO A 52 -18.82 8.51 9.45
N CYS A 53 -17.98 7.51 9.74
CA CYS A 53 -16.73 7.67 10.50
C CYS A 53 -15.49 7.86 9.64
N ILE A 54 -15.63 7.92 8.31
CA ILE A 54 -14.52 8.15 7.39
C ILE A 54 -14.86 9.28 6.43
N ASN A 55 -13.83 9.85 5.81
CA ASN A 55 -13.96 10.91 4.83
C ASN A 55 -13.10 10.57 3.63
N ASP A 56 -13.49 11.07 2.46
CA ASP A 56 -12.68 10.96 1.26
C ASP A 56 -11.70 12.13 1.22
N ALA A 57 -10.45 11.84 0.85
CA ALA A 57 -9.41 12.85 0.69
C ALA A 57 -9.03 12.95 -0.80
N HIS A 58 -9.14 14.16 -1.34
CA HIS A 58 -8.83 14.48 -2.73
C HIS A 58 -7.56 15.31 -2.78
N VAL A 59 -6.62 14.92 -3.63
CA VAL A 59 -5.40 15.70 -3.89
C VAL A 59 -5.55 16.32 -5.28
N VAL A 60 -5.86 17.61 -5.32
CA VAL A 60 -6.23 18.34 -6.54
C VAL A 60 -5.03 19.15 -7.03
N ASN A 61 -4.55 18.84 -8.23
CA ASN A 61 -3.55 19.67 -8.90
C ASN A 61 -4.24 20.89 -9.52
N LEU A 62 -4.02 22.07 -8.96
CA LEU A 62 -4.67 23.31 -9.42
C LEU A 62 -4.24 23.71 -10.85
N GLY A 63 -3.12 23.21 -11.35
CA GLY A 63 -2.73 23.39 -12.76
C GLY A 63 -3.63 22.66 -13.76
N GLN A 64 -4.45 21.71 -13.30
CA GLN A 64 -5.41 20.95 -14.11
C GLN A 64 -6.87 21.29 -13.78
N VAL A 65 -7.07 22.40 -13.07
CA VAL A 65 -8.38 22.91 -12.68
C VAL A 65 -8.72 24.13 -13.54
N SER A 66 -9.90 24.11 -14.13
CA SER A 66 -10.43 25.18 -14.98
C SER A 66 -11.04 26.33 -14.18
N ASP A 67 -11.56 26.06 -12.98
CA ASP A 67 -12.20 27.05 -12.12
C ASP A 67 -12.11 26.62 -10.65
N VAL A 68 -11.86 27.59 -9.75
CA VAL A 68 -11.79 27.36 -8.31
C VAL A 68 -12.60 28.44 -7.60
N GLN A 69 -13.50 28.01 -6.70
CA GLN A 69 -14.37 28.91 -5.95
C GLN A 69 -14.31 28.58 -4.46
N VAL A 70 -14.05 29.61 -3.63
CA VAL A 70 -14.20 29.50 -2.18
C VAL A 70 -15.67 29.73 -1.84
N LYS A 71 -16.36 28.69 -1.38
CA LYS A 71 -17.79 28.73 -1.01
C LYS A 71 -18.01 29.21 0.42
N ARG A 72 -17.07 28.91 1.31
CA ARG A 72 -17.11 29.33 2.71
C ARG A 72 -15.69 29.47 3.24
N GLU A 73 -15.37 30.62 3.80
CA GLU A 73 -14.11 30.82 4.53
C GLU A 73 -14.13 30.12 5.90
N ALA A 74 -12.97 29.67 6.35
CA ALA A 74 -12.78 29.19 7.71
C ALA A 74 -12.89 30.37 8.69
N THR A 75 -13.67 30.20 9.77
CA THR A 75 -13.82 31.21 10.83
C THR A 75 -12.97 30.91 12.06
N SER A 76 -12.34 29.74 12.12
CA SER A 76 -11.49 29.30 13.22
C SER A 76 -10.32 28.49 12.70
N SER A 77 -9.22 28.50 13.44
CA SER A 77 -8.07 27.64 13.14
C SER A 77 -8.41 26.17 13.41
N PRO A 78 -8.01 25.23 12.54
CA PRO A 78 -8.20 23.81 12.77
C PRO A 78 -7.45 23.33 14.02
N PRO A 79 -7.90 22.24 14.66
CA PRO A 79 -7.16 21.63 15.76
C PRO A 79 -5.77 21.18 15.30
N PRO A 80 -4.76 21.16 16.19
CA PRO A 80 -3.42 20.71 15.86
C PRO A 80 -3.44 19.29 15.30
N HIS A 81 -2.65 19.06 14.24
CA HIS A 81 -2.49 17.73 13.69
C HIS A 81 -1.84 16.81 14.72
N PRO A 82 -2.23 15.51 14.78
CA PRO A 82 -1.56 14.55 15.64
C PRO A 82 -0.07 14.50 15.31
N VAL A 83 0.78 14.56 16.34
CA VAL A 83 2.23 14.45 16.16
C VAL A 83 2.53 13.09 15.54
N GLN A 84 3.10 13.11 14.33
CA GLN A 84 3.51 11.88 13.67
C GLN A 84 4.86 11.42 14.21
N ASN A 85 4.98 10.13 14.53
CA ASN A 85 6.27 9.55 14.92
C ASN A 85 7.14 9.33 13.67
N VAL A 86 7.89 10.36 13.29
CA VAL A 86 8.76 10.37 12.10
C VAL A 86 9.81 9.26 12.15
N GLU A 87 10.33 8.93 13.33
CA GLU A 87 11.34 7.87 13.49
C GLU A 87 10.76 6.49 13.17
N ARG A 88 9.55 6.21 13.65
CA ARG A 88 8.82 4.97 13.30
C ARG A 88 8.55 4.89 11.81
N LEU A 89 8.22 6.01 11.16
CA LEU A 89 8.02 6.06 9.70
C LEU A 89 9.34 5.78 8.95
N LYS A 90 10.44 6.40 9.34
CA LYS A 90 11.78 6.14 8.76
C LYS A 90 12.19 4.68 8.91
N LYS A 91 11.95 4.07 10.08
CA LYS A 91 12.22 2.64 10.31
C LYS A 91 11.41 1.75 9.38
N ARG A 92 10.12 2.06 9.17
CA ARG A 92 9.27 1.34 8.21
C ARG A 92 9.79 1.45 6.78
N VAL A 93 10.20 2.64 6.35
CA VAL A 93 10.79 2.86 5.03
C VAL A 93 12.06 2.04 4.85
N LYS A 94 12.99 2.11 5.82
CA LYS A 94 14.24 1.34 5.78
C LYS A 94 13.97 -0.17 5.68
N LEU A 95 13.07 -0.70 6.52
CA LEU A 95 12.72 -2.11 6.51
C LEU A 95 12.12 -2.54 5.15
N GLU A 96 11.26 -1.71 4.56
CA GLU A 96 10.63 -2.02 3.29
C GLU A 96 11.61 -1.97 2.11
N VAL A 97 12.57 -1.04 2.15
CA VAL A 97 13.68 -0.98 1.17
C VAL A 97 14.56 -2.21 1.28
N GLU A 98 15.01 -2.56 2.49
CA GLU A 98 15.82 -3.76 2.74
C GLU A 98 15.08 -5.01 2.28
N ARG A 99 13.78 -5.14 2.59
CA ARG A 99 12.95 -6.26 2.16
C ARG A 99 12.91 -6.39 0.64
N LYS A 100 12.72 -5.27 -0.09
CA LYS A 100 12.70 -5.27 -1.56
C LYS A 100 14.06 -5.60 -2.16
N GLN A 101 15.14 -5.10 -1.57
CA GLN A 101 16.49 -5.41 -2.04
C GLN A 101 16.79 -6.91 -1.93
N HIS A 102 16.43 -7.54 -0.80
CA HIS A 102 16.58 -9.00 -0.65
C HIS A 102 15.78 -9.79 -1.68
N MET A 103 14.56 -9.35 -2.03
CA MET A 103 13.77 -10.01 -3.09
C MET A 103 14.44 -9.91 -4.46
N ILE A 104 15.02 -8.75 -4.79
CA ILE A 104 15.74 -8.53 -6.05
C ILE A 104 16.95 -9.48 -6.14
N THR A 105 17.79 -9.50 -5.11
CA THR A 105 18.98 -10.36 -5.07
C THR A 105 18.62 -11.85 -5.15
N ALA A 106 17.53 -12.27 -4.51
CA ALA A 106 17.04 -13.64 -4.63
C ALA A 106 16.57 -13.95 -6.06
N LEU A 107 15.85 -13.03 -6.71
CA LEU A 107 15.39 -13.20 -8.09
C LEU A 107 16.57 -13.24 -9.08
N GLU A 108 17.59 -12.41 -8.89
CA GLU A 108 18.84 -12.42 -9.67
C GLU A 108 19.58 -13.75 -9.52
N SER A 109 19.45 -14.42 -8.36
CA SER A 109 20.00 -15.76 -8.11
C SER A 109 19.16 -16.87 -8.77
N GLY A 110 18.07 -16.53 -9.47
CA GLY A 110 17.18 -17.45 -10.18
C GLY A 110 16.18 -18.17 -9.27
N VAL A 111 15.84 -17.58 -8.13
CA VAL A 111 14.73 -18.03 -7.27
C VAL A 111 13.40 -17.74 -7.96
N THR A 112 12.46 -18.69 -7.94
CA THR A 112 11.14 -18.51 -8.54
C THR A 112 10.21 -17.70 -7.63
N PRO A 113 9.14 -17.07 -8.17
CA PRO A 113 8.12 -16.39 -7.36
C PRO A 113 7.50 -17.29 -6.27
N GLU A 114 7.38 -18.59 -6.53
CA GLU A 114 6.93 -19.60 -5.57
C GLU A 114 7.90 -19.71 -4.39
N GLY A 115 9.20 -19.75 -4.67
CA GLY A 115 10.23 -19.74 -3.63
C GLY A 115 10.16 -18.49 -2.75
N LEU A 116 9.98 -17.30 -3.34
CA LEU A 116 9.83 -16.05 -2.58
C LEU A 116 8.60 -16.06 -1.66
N LYS A 117 7.47 -16.58 -2.15
CA LYS A 117 6.24 -16.73 -1.36
C LYS A 117 6.44 -17.71 -0.21
N LEU A 118 7.09 -18.85 -0.47
CA LEU A 118 7.36 -19.84 0.56
C LEU A 118 8.33 -19.30 1.61
N PHE A 119 9.43 -18.66 1.20
CA PHE A 119 10.38 -18.03 2.11
C PHE A 119 9.67 -17.08 3.07
N SER A 120 8.77 -16.23 2.54
CA SER A 120 7.97 -15.30 3.33
C SER A 120 7.04 -16.03 4.30
N ALA A 121 6.45 -17.15 3.90
CA ALA A 121 5.56 -17.95 4.75
C ALA A 121 6.31 -18.65 5.89
N VAL A 122 7.49 -19.21 5.60
CA VAL A 122 8.35 -19.84 6.61
C VAL A 122 8.90 -18.79 7.56
N LYS A 123 9.36 -17.62 7.05
CA LYS A 123 9.87 -16.50 7.86
C LYS A 123 8.86 -16.00 8.91
N ARG A 124 7.56 -16.07 8.61
CA ARG A 124 6.50 -15.71 9.58
C ARG A 124 6.38 -16.69 10.75
N THR A 125 6.85 -17.92 10.58
CA THR A 125 6.78 -18.98 11.59
C THR A 125 8.13 -19.18 12.28
N ILE A 126 9.22 -18.98 11.55
CA ILE A 126 10.60 -19.22 11.98
C ILE A 126 11.46 -18.04 11.52
N ASP A 127 11.99 -17.28 12.49
CA ASP A 127 12.80 -16.11 12.18
C ASP A 127 14.17 -16.46 11.59
N ASP A 128 14.77 -17.58 11.97
CA ASP A 128 16.08 -17.99 11.46
C ASP A 128 15.96 -18.73 10.12
N ILE A 129 16.05 -17.98 9.03
CA ILE A 129 15.93 -18.46 7.66
C ILE A 129 16.72 -17.54 6.72
N THR A 130 17.44 -18.15 5.79
CA THR A 130 18.32 -17.47 4.83
C THR A 130 18.25 -18.11 3.45
N TRP A 131 18.70 -17.38 2.44
CA TRP A 131 18.88 -17.91 1.09
C TRP A 131 20.27 -18.55 0.96
N GLU A 132 20.32 -19.76 0.43
CA GLU A 132 21.55 -20.44 0.03
C GLU A 132 21.48 -20.72 -1.48
N GLY A 133 21.90 -19.75 -2.29
CA GLY A 133 21.67 -19.75 -3.73
C GLY A 133 20.17 -19.73 -4.03
N LYS A 134 19.67 -20.82 -4.64
CA LYS A 134 18.23 -21.02 -4.89
C LYS A 134 17.50 -21.74 -3.76
N ASN A 135 18.22 -22.19 -2.74
CA ASN A 135 17.65 -22.97 -1.66
C ASN A 135 17.25 -22.07 -0.49
N ILE A 136 16.27 -22.52 0.28
CA ILE A 136 15.88 -21.89 1.53
C ILE A 136 16.50 -22.68 2.67
N ARG A 137 17.44 -22.08 3.39
CA ARG A 137 18.05 -22.66 4.57
C ARG A 137 17.28 -22.19 5.80
N VAL A 138 16.69 -23.11 6.54
CA VAL A 138 15.92 -22.87 7.77
C VAL A 138 16.77 -23.34 8.94
N MET A 139 17.18 -22.41 9.80
CA MET A 139 18.23 -22.61 10.80
C MET A 139 19.49 -23.21 10.12
N GLU A 140 20.27 -24.04 10.83
CA GLU A 140 21.41 -24.73 10.25
C GLU A 140 21.10 -26.17 9.78
N TYR A 141 19.90 -26.68 10.06
CA TYR A 141 19.60 -28.10 9.98
C TYR A 141 18.61 -28.51 8.90
N VAL A 142 17.92 -27.56 8.26
CA VAL A 142 16.90 -27.86 7.23
C VAL A 142 17.12 -27.02 5.98
N THR A 143 17.02 -27.65 4.82
CA THR A 143 17.12 -27.02 3.50
C THR A 143 15.89 -27.39 2.68
N ILE A 144 15.28 -26.39 2.06
CA ILE A 144 14.20 -26.55 1.08
C ILE A 144 14.77 -26.20 -0.29
N THR A 145 14.72 -27.15 -1.20
CA THR A 145 15.23 -26.99 -2.57
C THR A 145 14.09 -26.78 -3.57
N PRO A 146 14.32 -26.13 -4.72
CA PRO A 146 13.33 -26.10 -5.82
C PRO A 146 12.91 -27.54 -6.22
N PRO A 147 11.65 -27.78 -6.61
CA PRO A 147 10.52 -26.84 -6.81
C PRO A 147 9.77 -26.43 -5.53
N TYR A 148 10.38 -26.57 -4.35
CA TYR A 148 9.87 -26.11 -3.05
C TYR A 148 8.62 -26.85 -2.55
N LEU A 149 8.54 -28.16 -2.84
CA LEU A 149 7.47 -29.03 -2.36
C LEU A 149 7.85 -29.70 -1.03
N PRO A 150 6.89 -30.29 -0.29
CA PRO A 150 7.17 -30.98 0.97
C PRO A 150 8.22 -32.09 0.83
N GLU A 151 8.28 -32.77 -0.31
CA GLU A 151 9.29 -33.76 -0.67
C GLU A 151 10.70 -33.17 -0.86
N ASN A 152 10.82 -31.88 -1.15
CA ASN A 152 12.09 -31.18 -1.34
C ASN A 152 12.67 -30.61 -0.04
N VAL A 153 12.05 -30.91 1.11
CA VAL A 153 12.54 -30.54 2.43
C VAL A 153 13.44 -31.64 2.98
N GLN A 154 14.72 -31.32 3.17
CA GLN A 154 15.75 -32.23 3.66
C GLN A 154 16.49 -31.62 4.85
N GLY A 155 17.05 -32.44 5.74
CA GLY A 155 17.75 -31.92 6.91
C GLY A 155 18.24 -33.00 7.86
N SER A 156 19.09 -32.61 8.81
CA SER A 156 19.71 -33.52 9.80
C SER A 156 18.82 -33.79 11.02
N MET A 157 17.83 -32.93 11.29
CA MET A 157 16.93 -33.05 12.45
C MET A 157 15.51 -33.41 11.99
N GLU A 158 15.10 -34.67 12.20
CA GLU A 158 13.81 -35.21 11.73
C GLU A 158 12.59 -34.40 12.24
N LYS A 159 12.61 -33.97 13.51
CA LYS A 159 11.54 -33.14 14.08
C LYS A 159 11.44 -31.78 13.37
N ALA A 160 12.57 -31.15 13.06
CA ALA A 160 12.61 -29.88 12.36
C ALA A 160 12.14 -30.03 10.91
N VAL A 161 12.61 -31.08 10.22
CA VAL A 161 12.16 -31.42 8.86
C VAL A 161 10.64 -31.63 8.83
N THR A 162 10.10 -32.40 9.77
CA THR A 162 8.65 -32.66 9.86
C THR A 162 7.86 -31.36 10.11
N HIS A 163 8.38 -30.47 10.95
CA HIS A 163 7.74 -29.19 11.20
C HIS A 163 7.76 -28.28 9.96
N VAL A 164 8.91 -28.17 9.28
CA VAL A 164 9.04 -27.38 8.05
C VAL A 164 8.16 -27.93 6.94
N LYS A 165 8.07 -29.27 6.77
CA LYS A 165 7.14 -29.89 5.81
C LYS A 165 5.70 -29.47 6.04
N LYS A 166 5.22 -29.47 7.29
CA LYS A 166 3.86 -28.99 7.63
C LYS A 166 3.64 -27.53 7.26
N ILE A 167 4.66 -26.68 7.43
CA ILE A 167 4.58 -25.26 7.02
C ILE A 167 4.47 -25.16 5.49
N VAL A 168 5.26 -25.93 4.74
CA VAL A 168 5.22 -25.98 3.27
C VAL A 168 3.85 -26.48 2.78
N GLU A 169 3.35 -27.59 3.34
CA GLU A 169 2.03 -28.16 3.02
C GLU A 169 0.91 -27.14 3.25
N LYS A 170 0.90 -26.50 4.42
CA LYS A 170 -0.06 -25.45 4.75
C LYS A 170 0.02 -24.31 3.74
N HIS A 171 1.23 -23.85 3.41
CA HIS A 171 1.42 -22.75 2.47
C HIS A 171 0.87 -23.08 1.07
N LEU A 172 1.08 -24.31 0.59
CA LEU A 172 0.54 -24.76 -0.71
C LEU A 172 -0.98 -24.83 -0.70
N LYS A 173 -1.58 -25.30 0.40
CA LYS A 173 -3.04 -25.32 0.60
C LYS A 173 -3.64 -23.92 0.65
N ASP A 174 -3.04 -23.01 1.41
CA ASP A 174 -3.49 -21.61 1.48
C ASP A 174 -3.42 -20.92 0.09
N GLN A 175 -2.43 -21.29 -0.75
CA GLN A 175 -2.33 -20.80 -2.13
C GLN A 175 -3.38 -21.37 -3.07
N SER A 176 -3.79 -22.64 -2.93
CA SER A 176 -4.88 -23.20 -3.75
C SER A 176 -6.22 -22.56 -3.41
N ASP A 177 -6.49 -22.33 -2.13
CA ASP A 177 -7.76 -21.78 -1.67
C ASP A 177 -7.93 -20.30 -2.08
N THR A 178 -6.82 -19.55 -2.11
CA THR A 178 -6.81 -18.15 -2.57
C THR A 178 -7.01 -18.02 -4.09
N LYS A 179 -6.63 -19.02 -4.89
CA LYS A 179 -6.87 -19.02 -6.34
C LYS A 179 -8.32 -19.40 -6.71
N GLY A 180 -9.02 -20.12 -5.84
CA GLY A 180 -10.42 -20.51 -6.06
C GLY A 180 -11.43 -19.36 -5.92
N SER A 181 -11.12 -18.32 -5.15
CA SER A 181 -12.06 -17.23 -4.84
C SER A 181 -12.10 -16.08 -5.84
N ASN A 182 -11.19 -16.03 -6.82
CA ASN A 182 -11.08 -14.91 -7.77
C ASN A 182 -11.71 -15.19 -9.15
N SER A 183 -12.36 -16.34 -9.35
CA SER A 183 -12.84 -16.79 -10.67
C SER A 183 -14.35 -16.66 -10.91
N GLU A 184 -15.16 -16.22 -9.94
CA GLU A 184 -16.64 -16.25 -10.05
C GLU A 184 -17.37 -14.90 -10.26
N ASN A 185 -16.68 -13.76 -10.37
CA ASN A 185 -17.35 -12.43 -10.39
C ASN A 185 -17.25 -11.64 -11.72
N ASN A 186 -17.18 -12.31 -12.88
CA ASN A 186 -17.33 -11.62 -14.18
C ASN A 186 -18.53 -12.16 -14.98
N SER A 187 -19.74 -11.82 -14.52
CA SER A 187 -20.92 -11.77 -15.40
C SER A 187 -21.68 -10.48 -15.11
N SER A 188 -21.34 -9.42 -15.84
CA SER A 188 -22.11 -8.17 -15.87
C SER A 188 -23.44 -8.38 -16.62
N PRO A 189 -24.60 -7.94 -16.10
CA PRO A 189 -25.79 -7.78 -16.90
C PRO A 189 -25.68 -6.47 -17.71
N GLY A 190 -25.90 -6.55 -19.02
CA GLY A 190 -25.96 -5.39 -19.91
C GLY A 190 -27.15 -4.47 -19.62
N PRO A 191 -27.08 -3.18 -20.00
CA PRO A 191 -28.11 -2.20 -19.68
C PRO A 191 -29.36 -2.40 -20.55
N ALA A 192 -30.53 -2.34 -19.91
CA ALA A 192 -31.82 -2.27 -20.59
C ALA A 192 -31.97 -0.93 -21.31
N VAL A 193 -32.19 -1.00 -22.62
CA VAL A 193 -32.55 0.14 -23.49
C VAL A 193 -34.03 0.45 -23.28
N LYS A 194 -34.36 1.74 -23.18
CA LYS A 194 -35.74 2.25 -23.17
C LYS A 194 -36.45 2.04 -24.50
#